data_AF-A0A2T4PVW2-F1
#
_entry.id   AF-A0A2T4PVW2-F1
#
_cell.length_a   1.000
_cell.length_b   1.000
_cell.length_c   1.000
_cell.angle_alpha   90.00
_cell.angle_beta   90.00
_cell.angle_gamma   90.00
#
_symmetry.space_group_name_H-M   'P 1'
#
loop_
_entity.id
_entity.type
_entity.pdbx_description
1 polymer ?
#
loop_
_entity_poly.entity_id
_entity_poly.type
_entity_poly.pdbx_seq_one_letter_code
_entity_poly.pdbx_strand_id
1 'polypeptide(L)'
;MKIFFKGYYGFENLGDDIFVHTIKWFANKYGHSYKIHGYNLPENIKGKKVRNKIEKNLFDVYYAMTCKRIIYWGGSTFEKNSSKTDLKYYLMRIKFLRKKLLATGISIGPFKSNEEEKLLLDYIK
;
A
#
# COMPACT_ATOMS: atom_id res chain seq x y z
N MET A 1 1.21 13.58 -11.21
CA MET A 1 2.29 12.77 -10.55
C MET A 1 1.95 11.28 -10.65
N LYS A 2 2.95 10.38 -10.65
CA LYS A 2 2.73 8.92 -10.62
C LYS A 2 2.79 8.38 -9.18
N ILE A 3 1.70 7.78 -8.72
CA ILE A 3 1.51 7.33 -7.33
C ILE A 3 1.25 5.83 -7.31
N PHE A 4 1.94 5.11 -6.44
CA PHE A 4 1.62 3.71 -6.12
C PHE A 4 0.70 3.68 -4.90
N PHE A 5 -0.49 3.11 -5.04
CA PHE A 5 -1.39 2.85 -3.91
C PHE A 5 -1.24 1.40 -3.47
N LYS A 6 -0.84 1.22 -2.20
CA LYS A 6 -0.64 -0.09 -1.55
C LYS A 6 -1.69 -0.27 -0.46
N GLY A 7 -2.10 -1.51 -0.24
CA GLY A 7 -3.04 -1.88 0.82
C GLY A 7 -4.21 -2.72 0.32
N TYR A 8 -4.49 -2.67 -0.97
CA TYR A 8 -5.47 -3.54 -1.61
C TYR A 8 -4.89 -4.93 -1.91
N TYR A 9 -5.63 -5.97 -1.53
CA TYR A 9 -5.25 -7.36 -1.81
C TYR A 9 -6.12 -7.99 -2.91
N GLY A 10 -7.39 -7.63 -3.03
CA GLY A 10 -8.30 -8.23 -4.01
C GLY A 10 -8.94 -9.52 -3.53
N PHE A 11 -9.42 -9.53 -2.28
CA PHE A 11 -10.15 -10.64 -1.66
C PHE A 11 -11.68 -10.40 -1.63
N GLU A 12 -12.20 -9.60 -2.57
CA GLU A 12 -13.65 -9.34 -2.73
C GLU A 12 -14.30 -8.76 -1.46
N ASN A 13 -13.53 -7.96 -0.71
CA ASN A 13 -14.05 -7.20 0.41
C ASN A 13 -14.61 -5.86 -0.10
N LEU A 14 -15.91 -5.63 0.12
CA LEU A 14 -16.59 -4.42 -0.35
C LEU A 14 -15.92 -3.12 0.14
N GLY A 15 -15.45 -3.10 1.38
CA GLY A 15 -14.76 -1.93 1.95
C GLY A 15 -13.46 -1.62 1.19
N ASP A 16 -12.64 -2.65 0.96
CA ASP A 16 -11.41 -2.54 0.17
C ASP A 16 -11.69 -2.13 -1.28
N ASP A 17 -12.74 -2.68 -1.90
CA ASP A 17 -13.12 -2.35 -3.27
C ASP A 17 -13.56 -0.88 -3.40
N ILE A 18 -14.33 -0.37 -2.42
CA ILE A 18 -14.67 1.06 -2.34
C ILE A 18 -13.40 1.91 -2.29
N PHE A 19 -12.40 1.54 -1.49
CA PHE A 19 -11.13 2.27 -1.44
C PHE A 19 -10.45 2.33 -2.82
N VAL A 20 -10.51 1.26 -3.62
CA VAL A 20 -9.95 1.27 -4.98
C VAL A 20 -10.68 2.25 -5.90
N HIS A 21 -12.01 2.35 -5.81
CA HIS A 21 -12.76 3.35 -6.56
C HIS A 21 -12.42 4.78 -6.13
N THR A 22 -12.20 5.02 -4.83
CA THR A 22 -11.75 6.34 -4.35
C THR A 22 -10.36 6.72 -4.87
N ILE A 23 -9.45 5.74 -5.06
CA ILE A 23 -8.14 5.97 -5.67
C ILE A 23 -8.30 6.48 -7.10
N LYS A 24 -9.15 5.84 -7.91
CA LYS A 24 -9.43 6.28 -9.28
C LYS A 24 -10.00 7.70 -9.31
N TRP A 25 -10.98 7.98 -8.45
CA TRP A 25 -11.57 9.31 -8.33
C TRP A 25 -10.53 10.37 -7.94
N PHE A 26 -9.74 10.10 -6.90
CA PHE A 26 -8.68 10.99 -6.43
C PHE A 26 -7.65 11.27 -7.53
N ALA A 27 -7.20 10.22 -8.20
CA ALA A 27 -6.22 10.35 -9.27
C ALA A 27 -6.74 11.24 -10.42
N ASN A 28 -8.00 11.04 -10.83
CA ASN A 28 -8.62 11.84 -11.87
C ASN A 28 -8.81 13.30 -11.43
N LYS A 29 -9.35 13.52 -10.23
CA LYS A 29 -9.65 14.86 -9.69
C LYS A 29 -8.40 15.76 -9.62
N TYR A 30 -7.25 15.17 -9.28
CA TYR A 30 -5.99 15.92 -9.09
C TYR A 30 -4.98 15.75 -10.24
N GLY A 31 -5.37 15.19 -11.38
CA GLY A 31 -4.48 15.03 -12.54
C GLY A 31 -3.25 14.15 -12.22
N HIS A 32 -3.47 13.04 -11.52
CA HIS A 32 -2.44 12.09 -11.14
C HIS A 32 -2.62 10.76 -11.89
N SER A 33 -1.51 10.10 -12.21
CA SER A 33 -1.52 8.71 -12.65
C SER A 33 -1.30 7.80 -11.46
N TYR A 34 -1.97 6.65 -11.46
CA TYR A 34 -1.88 5.69 -10.36
C TYR A 34 -1.40 4.32 -10.83
N LYS A 35 -0.79 3.60 -9.90
CA LYS A 35 -0.48 2.17 -10.01
C LYS A 35 -1.11 1.47 -8.83
N ILE A 36 -1.73 0.34 -9.10
CA ILE A 36 -2.31 -0.58 -8.13
C ILE A 36 -2.21 -1.99 -8.69
N HIS A 37 -2.08 -2.96 -7.81
CA HIS A 37 -2.15 -4.38 -8.13
C HIS A 37 -2.94 -5.12 -7.05
N GLY A 38 -3.49 -6.28 -7.38
CA GLY A 38 -4.32 -7.11 -6.50
C GLY A 38 -4.67 -8.44 -7.19
N TYR A 39 -5.13 -9.43 -6.43
CA TYR A 39 -5.50 -10.75 -6.98
C TYR A 39 -6.71 -10.62 -7.92
N ASN A 40 -7.81 -10.10 -7.39
CA ASN A 40 -8.95 -9.61 -8.15
C ASN A 40 -8.98 -8.08 -8.10
N LEU A 41 -9.37 -7.43 -9.20
CA LEU A 41 -9.52 -5.97 -9.24
C LEU A 41 -11.00 -5.65 -9.51
N PRO A 42 -11.56 -4.59 -8.90
CA PRO A 42 -12.93 -4.19 -9.17
C PRO A 42 -13.10 -3.74 -10.62
N GLU A 43 -14.34 -3.76 -11.09
CA GLU A 43 -14.65 -3.32 -12.45
C GLU A 43 -14.22 -1.87 -12.70
N ASN A 44 -13.84 -1.58 -13.94
CA ASN A 44 -13.45 -0.24 -14.37
C ASN A 44 -12.22 0.35 -13.65
N ILE A 45 -11.41 -0.48 -12.97
CA ILE A 45 -10.14 -0.09 -12.35
C ILE A 45 -8.97 -0.47 -13.25
N LYS A 46 -8.06 0.49 -13.49
CA LYS A 46 -6.82 0.25 -14.23
C LYS A 46 -5.72 -0.19 -13.27
N GLY A 47 -5.50 -1.49 -13.16
CA GLY A 47 -4.46 -2.09 -12.32
C GLY A 47 -3.82 -3.33 -12.94
N LYS A 48 -2.89 -3.97 -12.21
CA LYS A 48 -2.34 -5.29 -12.58
C LYS A 48 -2.94 -6.38 -11.69
N LYS A 49 -3.50 -7.40 -12.32
CA LYS A 49 -3.87 -8.64 -11.61
C LYS A 49 -2.61 -9.45 -11.33
N VAL A 50 -2.46 -9.92 -10.09
CA VAL A 50 -1.34 -10.76 -9.67
C VAL A 50 -1.84 -12.16 -9.36
N ARG A 51 -1.03 -13.18 -9.67
CA ARG A 51 -1.44 -14.59 -9.57
C ARG A 51 -1.01 -15.21 -8.25
N ASN A 52 0.09 -14.73 -7.67
CA ASN A 52 0.67 -15.27 -6.47
C ASN A 52 1.42 -14.20 -5.67
N LYS A 53 1.83 -14.56 -4.45
CA LYS A 53 2.54 -13.67 -3.53
C LYS A 53 3.89 -13.18 -4.09
N ILE A 54 4.58 -14.00 -4.88
CA ILE A 54 5.89 -13.64 -5.46
C ILE A 54 5.68 -12.51 -6.47
N GLU A 55 4.75 -12.68 -7.41
CA GLU A 55 4.40 -11.68 -8.42
C GLU A 55 3.93 -10.37 -7.77
N LYS A 56 3.08 -10.48 -6.73
CA LYS A 56 2.67 -9.33 -5.91
C LYS A 56 3.87 -8.55 -5.36
N ASN A 57 4.82 -9.25 -4.74
CA ASN A 57 6.00 -8.63 -4.14
C ASN A 57 6.94 -8.02 -5.21
N LEU A 58 7.05 -8.63 -6.39
CA LEU A 58 7.79 -8.06 -7.52
C LEU A 58 7.14 -6.75 -8.00
N PHE A 59 5.81 -6.72 -8.13
CA PHE A 59 5.09 -5.48 -8.47
C PHE A 59 5.22 -4.42 -7.39
N ASP A 60 5.17 -4.79 -6.10
CA ASP A 60 5.42 -3.88 -4.98
C ASP A 60 6.77 -3.17 -5.15
N VAL A 61 7.85 -3.91 -5.39
CA VAL A 61 9.20 -3.36 -5.60
C VAL A 61 9.26 -2.50 -6.87
N TYR A 62 8.76 -3.01 -7.99
CA TYR A 62 8.76 -2.30 -9.27
C TYR A 62 8.00 -0.96 -9.18
N TYR A 63 6.85 -0.92 -8.52
CA TYR A 63 6.07 0.30 -8.34
C TYR A 63 6.73 1.26 -7.35
N ALA A 64 7.33 0.77 -6.26
CA ALA A 64 8.08 1.60 -5.32
C ALA A 64 9.26 2.35 -5.99
N MET A 65 9.91 1.70 -6.96
CA MET A 65 11.00 2.30 -7.72
C MET A 65 10.50 3.31 -8.76
N THR A 66 9.47 2.94 -9.53
CA THR A 66 8.98 3.75 -10.66
C THR A 66 8.00 4.87 -10.29
N CYS A 67 7.43 4.85 -9.09
CA CYS A 67 6.50 5.88 -8.63
C CYS A 67 7.19 6.93 -7.75
N LYS A 68 6.66 8.16 -7.78
CA LYS A 68 7.17 9.31 -7.01
C LYS A 68 6.69 9.28 -5.56
N ARG A 69 5.53 8.66 -5.32
CA ARG A 69 4.93 8.45 -4.00
C ARG A 69 4.38 7.04 -3.87
N ILE A 70 4.39 6.53 -2.65
CA ILE A 70 3.77 5.28 -2.23
C ILE A 70 2.78 5.66 -1.15
N ILE A 71 1.50 5.38 -1.35
CA ILE A 71 0.45 5.71 -0.39
C ILE A 71 -0.16 4.40 0.09
N TYR A 72 -0.03 4.13 1.39
CA TYR A 72 -0.87 3.15 2.05
C TYR A 72 -2.27 3.74 2.18
N TRP A 73 -3.25 3.13 1.51
CA TRP A 73 -4.59 3.70 1.38
C TRP A 73 -5.62 2.70 1.88
N GLY A 74 -6.24 3.03 3.02
CA GLY A 74 -7.25 2.18 3.66
C GLY A 74 -6.69 0.96 4.40
N GLY A 75 -7.59 0.31 5.13
CA GLY A 75 -7.38 -1.01 5.74
C GLY A 75 -6.45 -1.05 6.95
N SER A 76 -6.24 -2.25 7.49
CA SER A 76 -5.42 -2.49 8.67
C SER A 76 -4.04 -3.05 8.30
N THR A 77 -3.34 -2.29 7.44
CA THR A 77 -2.00 -2.66 6.94
C THR A 77 -0.88 -2.47 7.98
N PHE A 78 -1.22 -1.94 9.15
CA PHE A 78 -0.28 -1.57 10.23
C PHE A 78 -0.52 -2.30 11.56
N GLU A 79 -0.98 -3.55 11.49
CA GLU A 79 -1.17 -4.41 12.68
C GLU A 79 0.10 -5.13 13.15
N LYS A 80 0.97 -5.54 12.23
CA LYS A 80 2.11 -6.40 12.54
C LYS A 80 3.41 -5.96 11.88
N ASN A 81 4.52 -6.37 12.50
CA ASN A 81 5.82 -6.30 11.87
C ASN A 81 5.82 -7.12 10.58
N SER A 82 6.29 -6.49 9.50
CA SER A 82 6.24 -7.09 8.17
C SER A 82 7.43 -8.01 7.96
N SER A 83 7.17 -9.17 7.35
CA SER A 83 8.25 -10.10 6.99
C SER A 83 9.25 -9.46 6.04
N LYS A 84 10.48 -10.00 5.96
CA LYS A 84 11.51 -9.55 5.01
C LYS A 84 11.06 -9.57 3.54
N THR A 85 10.00 -10.32 3.22
CA THR A 85 9.45 -10.38 1.85
C THR A 85 8.48 -9.24 1.53
N ASP A 86 8.01 -8.49 2.52
CA ASP A 86 7.10 -7.37 2.30
C ASP A 86 7.88 -6.08 2.08
N LEU A 87 7.46 -5.30 1.08
CA LEU A 87 8.00 -3.97 0.82
C LEU A 87 7.98 -3.08 2.07
N LYS A 88 6.98 -3.23 2.95
CA LYS A 88 6.88 -2.47 4.21
C LYS A 88 8.15 -2.62 5.05
N TYR A 89 8.74 -3.81 5.12
CA TYR A 89 9.99 -4.06 5.86
C TYR A 89 11.14 -3.17 5.36
N TYR A 90 11.30 -3.05 4.03
CA TYR A 90 12.35 -2.24 3.43
C TYR A 90 12.04 -0.74 3.50
N LEU A 91 10.77 -0.36 3.34
CA LEU A 91 10.32 1.02 3.48
C LEU A 91 10.61 1.58 4.89
N MET A 92 10.54 0.73 5.91
CA MET A 92 10.86 1.10 7.29
C MET A 92 12.35 1.32 7.52
N ARG A 93 13.22 0.62 6.78
CA ARG A 93 14.68 0.63 7.01
C ARG A 93 15.45 1.58 6.09
N ILE A 94 14.91 1.87 4.90
CA ILE A 94 15.60 2.67 3.88
C ILE A 94 15.03 4.09 3.85
N LYS A 95 15.77 5.06 4.42
CA LYS A 95 15.34 6.46 4.56
C LYS A 95 14.89 7.11 3.24
N PHE A 96 15.54 6.80 2.12
CA PHE A 96 15.15 7.31 0.80
C PHE A 96 13.75 6.84 0.39
N LEU A 97 13.43 5.56 0.57
CA LEU A 97 12.11 5.01 0.24
C LEU A 97 11.05 5.53 1.22
N ARG A 98 11.41 5.75 2.49
CA ARG A 98 10.53 6.34 3.51
C ARG A 98 10.03 7.73 3.12
N LYS A 99 10.87 8.57 2.50
CA LYS A 99 10.46 9.91 2.01
C LYS A 99 9.38 9.87 0.91
N LYS A 100 9.19 8.73 0.25
CA LYS A 100 8.12 8.56 -0.74
C LYS A 100 6.79 8.16 -0.10
N LEU A 101 6.80 7.74 1.17
CA LEU A 101 5.66 7.13 1.82
C LEU A 101 4.67 8.18 2.34
N LEU A 102 3.39 7.90 2.15
CA LEU A 102 2.29 8.47 2.92
C LEU A 102 1.36 7.34 3.37
N ALA A 103 0.58 7.59 4.41
CA ALA A 103 -0.47 6.68 4.84
C ALA A 103 -1.77 7.48 5.09
N THR A 104 -2.91 6.92 4.67
CA THR A 104 -4.21 7.58 4.78
C THR A 104 -5.33 6.57 4.96
N GLY A 105 -6.27 6.87 5.87
CA GLY A 105 -7.40 5.97 6.17
C GLY A 105 -6.97 4.61 6.71
N ILE A 106 -5.76 4.50 7.26
CA ILE A 106 -5.22 3.23 7.80
C ILE A 106 -5.59 3.06 9.27
N SER A 107 -5.87 1.83 9.66
CA SER A 107 -5.88 1.44 11.08
C SER A 107 -4.47 1.16 11.56
N ILE A 108 -4.16 1.59 12.79
CA ILE A 108 -2.89 1.37 13.48
C ILE A 108 -3.17 0.40 14.63
N GLY A 109 -2.46 -0.73 14.65
CA GLY A 109 -2.76 -1.83 15.56
C GLY A 109 -3.98 -2.68 15.13
N PRO A 110 -4.40 -3.66 15.95
CA PRO A 110 -3.88 -3.96 17.29
C PRO A 110 -2.46 -4.52 17.25
N PHE A 111 -1.64 -4.10 18.21
CA PHE A 111 -0.25 -4.55 18.33
C PHE A 111 -0.15 -5.78 19.24
N LYS A 112 0.78 -6.69 18.94
CA LYS A 112 1.03 -7.85 19.80
C LYS A 112 1.97 -7.53 20.96
N SER A 113 2.78 -6.48 20.85
CA SER A 113 3.68 -6.02 21.92
C SER A 113 3.96 -4.52 21.83
N ASN A 114 4.38 -3.94 22.95
CA ASN A 114 4.81 -2.54 23.05
C ASN A 114 6.00 -2.22 22.13
N GLU A 115 6.82 -3.22 21.79
CA GLU A 115 7.96 -3.08 20.89
C GLU A 115 7.50 -2.92 19.43
N GLU A 116 6.50 -3.70 19.01
CA GLU A 116 5.89 -3.56 17.67
C GLU A 116 5.21 -2.20 17.53
N GLU A 117 4.50 -1.77 18.56
CA GLU A 117 3.88 -0.44 18.62
C GLU A 117 4.94 0.66 18.46
N LYS A 118 6.00 0.63 19.29
CA LYS A 118 7.04 1.66 19.26
C LYS A 118 7.75 1.75 17.91
N LEU A 119 8.13 0.61 17.33
CA LEU A 119 8.78 0.55 16.01
C LEU A 119 7.90 1.14 14.90
N LEU A 120 6.59 0.91 14.99
CA LEU A 120 5.64 1.31 13.96
C LEU A 120 5.18 2.76 14.15
N LEU A 121 5.08 3.26 15.37
CA LEU A 121 4.83 4.68 15.66
C LEU A 121 6.02 5.56 15.29
N ASP A 122 7.26 5.14 15.58
CA ASP A 122 8.46 5.87 15.14
C ASP A 122 8.62 5.89 13.61
N TYR A 123 7.92 5.01 12.89
CA TYR A 123 7.87 5.02 11.43
C TYR A 123 6.86 6.02 10.85
N ILE A 124 5.76 6.28 11.56
CA ILE A 124 4.68 7.17 11.10
C ILE A 124 4.97 8.64 11.43
N LYS A 125 5.87 8.91 12.38
CA LYS A 125 6.41 10.25 12.67
C LYS A 125 7.33 10.77 11.56
#